data_AF-A0A7C7JHL1-F1
#
_entry.id   AF-A0A7C7JHL1-F1
#
_cell.length_a   1.000
_cell.length_b   1.000
_cell.length_c   1.000
_cell.angle_alpha   90.00
_cell.angle_beta   90.00
_cell.angle_gamma   90.00
#
_symmetry.space_group_name_H-M   'P 1'
#
loop_
_entity.id
_entity.type
_entity.pdbx_description
1 polymer ?
#
loop_
_entity_poly.entity_id
_entity_poly.type
_entity_poly.pdbx_seq_one_letter_code
_entity_poly.pdbx_strand_id
1 'polypeptide(L)'
;MEFKFTDPATDFSDALEVINSYHIDFIARGVGLLVLAREIKQHGMNENRANQCMDMYCHYTSANHLHHQDEELALFPVLIDQSNLVLGMIERLMMDHEEIEASWDLLAEKLNNPQLINDFDQFLQFAMDFEKIQREHLTR
;
A
#
# COMPACT_ATOMS: atom_id res chain seq x y z
N MET A 1 11.06 17.64 10.21
CA MET A 1 10.52 16.28 10.41
C MET A 1 11.35 15.35 9.56
N GLU A 2 11.77 14.20 10.08
CA GLU A 2 12.52 13.21 9.30
C GLU A 2 11.52 12.15 8.83
N PHE A 3 11.23 12.11 7.53
CA PHE A 3 10.34 11.11 6.94
C PHE A 3 11.19 9.91 6.54
N LYS A 4 11.05 8.80 7.26
CA LYS A 4 11.81 7.57 7.03
C LYS A 4 10.85 6.40 6.98
N PHE A 5 11.07 5.54 5.99
CA PHE A 5 10.50 4.20 5.99
C PHE A 5 10.89 3.49 7.29
N THR A 6 9.89 2.97 7.98
CA THR A 6 10.05 2.08 9.14
C THR A 6 9.52 0.73 8.71
N ASP A 7 10.37 -0.29 8.83
CA ASP A 7 10.03 -1.66 8.49
C ASP A 7 8.91 -2.16 9.43
N PRO A 8 7.79 -2.67 8.90
CA PRO A 8 6.74 -3.30 9.70
C PRO A 8 7.23 -4.54 10.47
N ALA A 9 8.17 -5.29 9.92
CA ALA A 9 8.72 -6.48 10.58
C ALA A 9 9.90 -6.10 11.48
N THR A 10 9.94 -6.70 12.68
CA THR A 10 11.03 -6.50 13.65
C THR A 10 11.89 -7.74 13.88
N ASP A 11 11.46 -8.89 13.34
CA ASP A 11 12.17 -10.16 13.30
C ASP A 11 11.93 -10.82 11.93
N PHE A 12 12.97 -11.43 11.37
CA PHE A 12 12.98 -12.10 10.07
C PHE A 12 13.20 -13.62 10.20
N SER A 13 13.12 -14.16 11.41
CA SER A 13 13.28 -15.60 11.66
C SER A 13 12.10 -16.46 11.19
N ASP A 14 10.92 -15.84 11.02
CA ASP A 14 9.71 -16.45 10.48
C ASP A 14 9.19 -15.62 9.30
N ALA A 15 9.33 -16.15 8.09
CA ALA A 15 8.94 -15.46 6.86
C ALA A 15 7.44 -15.20 6.78
N LEU A 16 6.58 -16.07 7.34
CA LEU A 16 5.13 -15.85 7.30
C LEU A 16 4.73 -14.73 8.26
N GLU A 17 5.41 -14.60 9.39
CA GLU A 17 5.18 -13.49 10.32
C GLU A 17 5.64 -12.15 9.72
N VAL A 18 6.72 -12.14 8.93
CA VAL A 18 7.14 -10.94 8.17
C VAL A 18 6.02 -10.52 7.22
N ILE A 19 5.53 -11.43 6.37
CA ILE A 19 4.43 -11.15 5.44
C ILE A 19 3.19 -10.63 6.19
N ASN A 20 2.78 -11.31 7.26
CA ASN A 20 1.63 -10.92 8.06
C ASN A 20 1.80 -9.52 8.72
N SER A 21 3.02 -9.18 9.15
CA SER A 21 3.32 -7.86 9.73
C SER A 21 3.09 -6.74 8.72
N TYR A 22 3.51 -6.94 7.46
CA TYR A 22 3.24 -6.00 6.36
C TYR A 22 1.73 -5.89 6.08
N HIS A 23 0.99 -7.01 6.06
CA HIS A 23 -0.47 -6.98 5.84
C HIS A 23 -1.20 -6.14 6.90
N ILE A 24 -0.89 -6.36 8.18
CA ILE A 24 -1.49 -5.62 9.30
C ILE A 24 -1.20 -4.12 9.15
N ASP A 25 0.04 -3.79 8.81
CA ASP A 25 0.49 -2.42 8.65
C ASP A 25 -0.20 -1.71 7.48
N PHE A 26 -0.27 -2.34 6.31
CA PHE A 26 -0.98 -1.80 5.14
C PHE A 26 -2.46 -1.58 5.40
N ILE A 27 -3.13 -2.52 6.08
CA ILE A 27 -4.53 -2.37 6.44
C ILE A 27 -4.75 -1.16 7.36
N ALA A 28 -3.89 -0.98 8.36
CA ALA A 28 -3.97 0.14 9.29
C ALA A 28 -3.68 1.48 8.59
N ARG A 29 -2.65 1.53 7.74
CA ARG A 29 -2.29 2.74 6.98
C ARG A 29 -3.32 3.09 5.92
N GLY A 30 -3.95 2.11 5.28
CA GLY A 30 -5.06 2.33 4.35
C GLY A 30 -6.21 3.08 5.02
N VAL A 31 -6.58 2.68 6.25
CA VAL A 31 -7.57 3.43 7.05
C VAL A 31 -7.10 4.86 7.30
N GLY A 32 -5.83 5.05 7.67
CA GLY A 32 -5.23 6.37 7.88
C GLY A 32 -5.25 7.25 6.63
N LEU A 33 -4.93 6.69 5.46
CA LEU A 33 -4.97 7.36 4.17
C LEU A 33 -6.39 7.87 3.85
N LEU A 34 -7.41 7.04 4.06
CA LEU A 34 -8.81 7.45 3.84
C LEU A 34 -9.25 8.56 4.79
N VAL A 35 -8.81 8.52 6.06
CA VAL A 35 -9.08 9.60 7.02
C VAL A 35 -8.40 10.90 6.55
N LEU A 36 -7.12 10.82 6.18
CA LEU A 36 -6.36 11.97 5.68
C LEU A 36 -7.00 12.59 4.43
N ALA A 37 -7.40 11.78 3.45
CA ALA A 37 -8.04 12.27 2.23
C ALA A 37 -9.38 12.95 2.50
N ARG A 38 -10.20 12.43 3.42
CA ARG A 38 -11.45 13.08 3.85
C ARG A 38 -11.19 14.39 4.57
N GLU A 39 -10.18 14.44 5.44
CA GLU A 39 -9.76 15.65 6.15
C GLU A 39 -9.29 16.74 5.18
N ILE A 40 -8.47 16.39 4.19
CA ILE A 40 -8.03 17.32 3.13
C ILE A 40 -9.24 17.86 2.36
N LYS A 41 -10.18 16.99 1.97
CA LYS A 41 -11.40 17.42 1.27
C LYS A 41 -12.27 18.36 2.11
N GLN A 42 -12.47 18.07 3.38
CA GLN A 42 -13.36 18.84 4.24
C GLN A 42 -12.76 20.17 4.70
N HIS A 43 -11.44 20.21 4.90
CA HIS A 43 -10.78 21.31 5.60
C HIS A 43 -9.59 21.90 4.85
N GLY A 44 -9.33 21.45 3.62
CA GLY A 44 -8.24 21.90 2.76
C GLY A 44 -6.86 21.36 3.16
N MET A 45 -5.84 21.71 2.37
CA MET A 45 -4.46 21.37 2.67
C MET A 45 -3.86 22.32 3.72
N ASN A 46 -3.11 21.78 4.68
CA ASN A 46 -2.29 22.56 5.61
C ASN A 46 -0.94 21.85 5.83
N GLU A 47 -0.02 22.47 6.58
CA GLU A 47 1.32 21.91 6.81
C GLU A 47 1.26 20.52 7.47
N ASN A 48 0.36 20.31 8.43
CA ASN A 48 0.25 19.03 9.10
C ASN A 48 -0.23 17.90 8.16
N ARG A 49 -1.22 18.17 7.31
CA ARG A 49 -1.72 17.22 6.30
C ARG A 49 -0.69 16.96 5.21
N ALA A 50 0.05 17.99 4.80
CA ALA A 50 1.16 17.82 3.85
C ALA A 50 2.25 16.89 4.41
N ASN A 51 2.59 17.04 5.69
CA ASN A 51 3.52 16.13 6.37
C ASN A 51 2.97 14.69 6.43
N GLN A 52 1.68 14.50 6.72
CA GLN A 52 1.07 13.17 6.70
C GLN A 52 1.06 12.55 5.29
N CYS A 53 0.85 13.34 4.23
CA CYS A 53 0.97 12.86 2.86
C CYS A 53 2.39 12.38 2.56
N MET A 54 3.41 13.14 2.95
CA MET A 54 4.81 12.76 2.75
C MET A 54 5.18 11.51 3.54
N ASP A 55 4.66 11.35 4.76
CA ASP A 55 4.86 10.14 5.56
C ASP A 55 4.28 8.89 4.88
N MET A 56 3.03 8.99 4.40
CA MET A 56 2.40 7.92 3.62
C MET A 56 3.20 7.59 2.35
N TYR A 57 3.66 8.61 1.62
CA TYR A 57 4.51 8.45 0.45
C TYR A 57 5.80 7.70 0.77
N CYS A 58 6.54 8.15 1.79
CA CYS A 58 7.80 7.54 2.20
C CYS A 58 7.64 6.07 2.59
N HIS A 59 6.52 5.72 3.22
CA HIS A 59 6.24 4.34 3.59
C HIS A 59 5.90 3.47 2.36
N TYR A 60 4.79 3.78 1.67
CA TYR A 60 4.26 2.91 0.61
C TYR A 60 5.19 2.77 -0.59
N THR A 61 5.97 3.81 -0.92
CA THR A 61 6.96 3.75 -2.02
C THR A 61 7.99 2.64 -1.85
N SER A 62 8.30 2.27 -0.60
CA SER A 62 9.22 1.16 -0.32
C SER A 62 8.43 -0.12 0.02
N ALA A 63 7.44 0.00 0.90
CA ALA A 63 6.78 -1.14 1.52
C ALA A 63 6.05 -2.04 0.52
N ASN A 64 5.23 -1.48 -0.39
CA ASN A 64 4.45 -2.28 -1.34
C ASN A 64 5.39 -3.11 -2.23
N HIS A 65 6.39 -2.45 -2.82
CA HIS A 65 7.33 -3.10 -3.71
C HIS A 65 8.13 -4.22 -3.01
N LEU A 66 8.61 -3.96 -1.77
CA LEU A 66 9.35 -4.97 -1.00
C LEU A 66 8.48 -6.17 -0.63
N HIS A 67 7.25 -5.93 -0.16
CA HIS A 67 6.32 -6.99 0.19
C HIS A 67 5.95 -7.86 -1.02
N HIS A 68 5.60 -7.25 -2.15
CA HIS A 68 5.31 -8.00 -3.38
C HIS A 68 6.54 -8.79 -3.87
N GLN A 69 7.76 -8.27 -3.70
CA GLN A 69 8.98 -9.00 -4.01
C GLN A 69 9.20 -10.22 -3.12
N ASP A 70 8.95 -10.10 -1.81
CA ASP A 70 9.05 -11.23 -0.89
C ASP A 70 8.08 -12.35 -1.30
N GLU A 71 6.88 -11.96 -1.74
CA GLU A 71 5.90 -12.92 -2.25
C GLU A 71 6.34 -13.56 -3.57
N GLU A 72 6.63 -12.75 -4.59
CA GLU A 72 6.92 -13.22 -5.94
C GLU A 72 8.23 -13.98 -6.06
N LEU A 73 9.26 -13.57 -5.33
CA LEU A 73 10.61 -14.13 -5.44
C LEU A 73 10.88 -15.24 -4.42
N ALA A 74 10.15 -15.29 -3.30
CA ALA A 74 10.37 -16.28 -2.25
C ALA A 74 9.15 -17.15 -1.94
N LEU A 75 7.99 -16.56 -1.64
CA LEU A 75 6.82 -17.34 -1.17
C LEU A 75 6.12 -18.11 -2.30
N PHE A 76 5.73 -17.45 -3.38
CA PHE A 76 4.99 -18.07 -4.48
C PHE A 76 5.75 -19.23 -5.15
N PRO A 77 7.08 -19.15 -5.40
CA PRO A 77 7.83 -20.25 -5.99
C PRO A 77 7.77 -21.56 -5.20
N VAL A 78 7.66 -21.51 -3.86
CA VAL A 78 7.56 -22.73 -3.04
C VAL A 78 6.13 -23.30 -2.97
N LEU A 79 5.14 -22.54 -3.43
CA LEU A 79 3.72 -22.89 -3.42
C LEU A 79 3.18 -23.33 -4.80
N ILE A 80 3.87 -22.99 -5.89
CA ILE A 80 3.34 -23.14 -7.26
C ILE A 80 2.97 -24.58 -7.65
N ASP A 81 3.72 -25.58 -7.15
CA ASP A 81 3.52 -27.00 -7.47
C ASP A 81 2.54 -27.73 -6.53
N GLN A 82 1.89 -27.02 -5.61
CA GLN A 82 1.01 -27.66 -4.63
C GLN A 82 -0.33 -28.12 -5.23
N SER A 83 -0.94 -27.32 -6.12
CA SER A 83 -2.14 -27.70 -6.89
C SER A 83 -2.47 -26.67 -7.97
N ASN A 84 -3.27 -27.07 -8.97
CA ASN A 84 -3.82 -26.13 -9.96
C ASN A 84 -4.66 -25.00 -9.34
N LEU A 85 -5.29 -25.25 -8.19
CA LEU A 85 -6.03 -24.20 -7.47
C LEU A 85 -5.07 -23.14 -6.94
N VAL A 86 -3.97 -23.57 -6.31
CA VAL A 86 -2.93 -22.66 -5.79
C VAL A 86 -2.26 -21.88 -6.91
N LEU A 87 -1.95 -22.53 -8.04
CA LEU A 87 -1.40 -21.84 -9.21
C LEU A 87 -2.33 -20.72 -9.69
N GLY A 88 -3.64 -20.99 -9.84
CA GLY A 88 -4.60 -19.96 -10.26
C GLY A 88 -4.78 -18.83 -9.24
N MET A 89 -4.61 -19.11 -7.93
CA MET A 89 -4.61 -18.07 -6.90
C MET A 89 -3.36 -17.18 -7.01
N ILE A 90 -2.18 -17.77 -7.18
CA ILE A 90 -0.92 -17.03 -7.36
C ILE A 90 -1.00 -16.14 -8.61
N GLU A 91 -1.49 -16.67 -9.73
CA GLU A 91 -1.68 -15.87 -10.96
C GLU A 91 -2.59 -14.67 -10.71
N ARG A 92 -3.66 -14.82 -9.93
CA ARG A 92 -4.53 -13.69 -9.58
C ARG A 92 -3.84 -12.69 -8.64
N LEU A 93 -3.07 -13.16 -7.66
CA LEU A 93 -2.33 -12.27 -6.74
C LEU A 93 -1.31 -11.42 -7.51
N MET A 94 -0.57 -12.01 -8.46
CA MET A 94 0.36 -11.26 -9.30
C MET A 94 -0.35 -10.20 -10.16
N MET A 95 -1.54 -10.50 -10.68
CA MET A 95 -2.35 -9.49 -11.36
C MET A 95 -2.83 -8.39 -10.41
N ASP A 96 -3.21 -8.75 -9.17
CA ASP A 96 -3.56 -7.76 -8.14
C ASP A 96 -2.36 -6.82 -7.85
N HIS A 97 -1.12 -7.32 -7.82
CA HIS A 97 0.07 -6.49 -7.63
C HIS A 97 0.22 -5.43 -8.72
N GLU A 98 0.04 -5.80 -10.00
CA GLU A 98 0.09 -4.85 -11.12
C GLU A 98 -0.99 -3.76 -10.99
N GLU A 99 -2.21 -4.15 -10.61
CA GLU A 99 -3.33 -3.22 -10.38
C GLU A 99 -3.03 -2.26 -9.20
N ILE A 100 -2.44 -2.78 -8.13
CA ILE A 100 -2.04 -2.02 -6.94
C ILE A 100 -0.95 -0.99 -7.27
N GLU A 101 0.11 -1.39 -7.96
CA GLU A 101 1.20 -0.49 -8.35
C GLU A 101 0.70 0.65 -9.25
N ALA A 102 -0.16 0.32 -10.23
CA ALA A 102 -0.75 1.34 -11.11
C ALA A 102 -1.66 2.32 -10.35
N SER A 103 -2.41 1.84 -9.35
CA SER A 103 -3.21 2.71 -8.48
C SER A 103 -2.33 3.56 -7.55
N TRP A 104 -1.25 2.98 -7.03
CA TRP A 104 -0.27 3.68 -6.20
C TRP A 104 0.39 4.83 -6.95
N ASP A 105 0.80 4.65 -8.21
CA ASP A 105 1.42 5.71 -9.02
C ASP A 105 0.60 7.01 -9.07
N LEU A 106 -0.74 6.87 -9.17
CA LEU A 106 -1.67 8.01 -9.17
C LEU A 106 -1.67 8.76 -7.83
N LEU A 107 -1.55 8.03 -6.71
CA LEU A 107 -1.45 8.62 -5.38
C LEU A 107 -0.06 9.16 -5.08
N ALA A 108 0.99 8.44 -5.47
CA ALA A 108 2.38 8.76 -5.18
C ALA A 108 2.76 10.15 -5.71
N GLU A 109 2.32 10.50 -6.92
CA GLU A 109 2.51 11.83 -7.51
C GLU A 109 1.92 12.94 -6.61
N LYS A 110 0.74 12.69 -6.03
CA LYS A 110 0.03 13.65 -5.19
C LYS A 110 0.56 13.70 -3.77
N LEU A 111 0.93 12.56 -3.21
CA LEU A 111 1.43 12.44 -1.85
C LEU A 111 2.85 13.00 -1.72
N ASN A 112 3.71 12.80 -2.73
CA ASN A 112 5.08 13.35 -2.74
C ASN A 112 5.11 14.88 -2.90
N ASN A 113 4.08 15.46 -3.51
CA ASN A 113 3.94 16.89 -3.69
C ASN A 113 2.49 17.32 -3.41
N PRO A 114 2.11 17.44 -2.12
CA PRO A 114 0.73 17.70 -1.72
C PRO A 114 0.13 18.99 -2.27
N GLN A 115 0.96 19.90 -2.79
CA GLN A 115 0.53 21.14 -3.45
C GLN A 115 -0.14 20.89 -4.81
N LEU A 116 0.06 19.71 -5.40
CA LEU A 116 -0.61 19.29 -6.64
C LEU A 116 -2.03 18.78 -6.40
N ILE A 117 -2.44 18.63 -5.14
CA ILE A 117 -3.79 18.20 -4.76
C ILE A 117 -4.71 19.42 -4.86
N ASN A 118 -5.19 19.68 -6.08
CA ASN A 118 -6.11 20.79 -6.37
C ASN A 118 -7.57 20.34 -6.53
N ASP A 119 -7.78 19.05 -6.83
CA ASP A 119 -9.09 18.41 -6.86
C ASP A 119 -9.17 17.41 -5.70
N PHE A 120 -9.82 17.85 -4.61
CA PHE A 120 -9.94 17.03 -3.40
C PHE A 120 -10.90 15.85 -3.55
N ASP A 121 -11.88 15.95 -4.46
CA ASP A 121 -12.79 14.86 -4.76
C ASP A 121 -12.06 13.74 -5.51
N GLN A 122 -11.26 14.11 -6.51
CA GLN A 122 -10.43 13.14 -7.23
C GLN A 122 -9.39 12.48 -6.32
N PHE A 123 -8.72 13.25 -5.46
CA PHE A 123 -7.74 12.68 -4.53
C PHE A 123 -8.37 11.69 -3.55
N LEU A 124 -9.56 12.02 -3.01
CA LEU A 124 -10.31 11.08 -2.18
C LEU A 124 -10.69 9.81 -2.95
N GLN A 125 -11.09 9.93 -4.23
CA GLN A 125 -11.41 8.78 -5.06
C GLN A 125 -10.18 7.88 -5.27
N PHE A 126 -9.02 8.44 -5.60
CA PHE A 126 -7.78 7.66 -5.73
C PHE A 126 -7.42 6.94 -4.43
N ALA A 127 -7.57 7.59 -3.28
CA ALA A 127 -7.33 6.97 -1.98
C ALA A 127 -8.30 5.79 -1.72
N MET A 128 -9.57 5.95 -2.08
CA MET A 128 -10.58 4.89 -1.95
C MET A 128 -10.31 3.71 -2.87
N ASP A 129 -9.92 3.96 -4.12
CA ASP A 129 -9.65 2.90 -5.09
C ASP A 129 -8.43 2.08 -4.69
N PHE A 130 -7.33 2.75 -4.33
CA PHE A 130 -6.10 2.09 -3.84
C PHE A 130 -6.35 1.28 -2.57
N GLU A 131 -6.99 1.88 -1.57
CA GLU A 131 -7.24 1.20 -0.29
C GLU A 131 -8.12 -0.04 -0.47
N LYS A 132 -9.11 0.04 -1.36
CA LYS A 132 -9.99 -1.08 -1.66
C LYS A 132 -9.22 -2.23 -2.29
N ILE A 133 -8.48 -2.00 -3.37
CA ILE A 133 -7.78 -3.07 -4.08
C ILE A 133 -6.67 -3.68 -3.20
N GLN A 134 -5.95 -2.85 -2.44
CA GLN A 134 -4.95 -3.31 -1.49
C GLN A 134 -5.60 -4.18 -0.40
N ARG A 135 -6.70 -3.73 0.21
CA ARG A 135 -7.39 -4.51 1.25
C ARG A 135 -7.95 -5.81 0.71
N GLU A 136 -8.55 -5.79 -0.48
CA GLU A 136 -9.08 -7.00 -1.11
C GLU A 136 -7.97 -8.01 -1.37
N HIS A 137 -6.82 -7.57 -1.90
CA HIS A 137 -5.65 -8.41 -2.11
C HIS A 137 -5.12 -9.05 -0.80
N LEU A 138 -4.91 -8.24 0.25
CA LEU A 138 -4.33 -8.69 1.52
C LEU A 138 -5.22 -9.65 2.33
N THR A 139 -6.50 -9.79 1.98
CA THR A 139 -7.50 -10.60 2.72
C THR A 139 -7.99 -11.83 1.96
N ARG A 140 -7.35 -12.17 0.84
CA ARG A 140 -7.65 -13.39 0.06
C ARG A 140 -7.20 -14.68 0.73
#